data_AF-A0A358EF64-F1
#
_entry.id   AF-A0A358EF64-F1
#
_cell.length_a   1.000
_cell.length_b   1.000
_cell.length_c   1.000
_cell.angle_alpha   90.00
_cell.angle_beta   90.00
_cell.angle_gamma   90.00
#
_symmetry.space_group_name_H-M   'P 1'
#
loop_
_entity.id
_entity.type
_entity.pdbx_description
1 polymer ?
#
loop_
_entity_poly.entity_id
_entity_poly.type
_entity_poly.pdbx_seq_one_letter_code
_entity_poly.pdbx_strand_id
1 'polypeptide(L)'
;VLSGGSASIPGITELAQQIFAAPVRLGVPAEGLGGIADVVARPRFTVGAGLALWGADRFAETGRGASTRASGIVTRLGVWLKEFF
;
A
#
# COMPACT_ATOMS: atom_id res chain seq x y z
N VAL A 1 10.90 8.32 -12.12
CA VAL A 1 9.66 7.51 -12.24
C VAL A 1 8.50 8.38 -11.78
N LEU A 2 7.43 8.48 -12.56
CA LEU A 2 6.23 9.24 -12.18
C LEU A 2 5.13 8.30 -11.68
N SER A 3 4.50 8.62 -10.55
CA SER A 3 3.40 7.83 -9.98
C SER A 3 2.29 8.75 -9.46
N GLY A 4 1.15 8.18 -9.06
CA GLY A 4 -0.01 8.93 -8.58
C GLY A 4 -1.00 9.29 -9.69
N GLY A 5 -2.10 9.96 -9.34
CA GLY A 5 -3.17 10.26 -10.29
C GLY A 5 -2.76 11.21 -11.43
N SER A 6 -1.91 12.20 -11.13
CA SER A 6 -1.39 13.16 -12.11
C SER A 6 -0.44 12.54 -13.13
N ALA A 7 0.17 11.40 -12.81
CA ALA A 7 1.04 10.68 -13.75
C ALA A 7 0.27 10.08 -14.95
N SER A 8 -1.07 10.07 -14.91
CA SER A 8 -1.92 9.65 -16.04
C SER A 8 -2.23 10.78 -17.04
N ILE A 9 -1.76 12.00 -16.81
CA ILE A 9 -1.98 13.13 -17.73
C ILE A 9 -1.23 12.87 -19.05
N PRO A 10 -1.88 12.95 -20.21
CA PRO A 10 -1.19 12.80 -21.50
C PRO A 10 -0.05 13.80 -21.65
N GLY A 11 1.12 13.35 -22.09
CA GLY A 11 2.29 14.21 -22.29
C GLY A 11 3.12 14.51 -21.04
N ILE A 12 2.72 14.03 -19.85
CA ILE A 12 3.42 14.34 -18.59
C ILE A 12 4.81 13.74 -18.52
N THR A 13 5.00 12.56 -19.13
CA THR A 13 6.30 11.86 -19.12
C THR A 13 7.27 12.59 -20.02
N GLU A 14 6.82 13.01 -21.21
CA GLU A 14 7.58 13.76 -22.20
C GLU A 14 7.99 15.12 -21.65
N LEU A 15 7.05 15.84 -21.02
CA LEU A 15 7.32 17.11 -20.34
C LEU A 15 8.36 16.93 -19.24
N ALA A 16 8.22 15.89 -18.40
CA ALA A 16 9.18 15.60 -17.35
C ALA A 16 10.57 15.26 -17.93
N GLN A 17 10.65 14.52 -19.02
CA GLN A 17 11.93 14.24 -19.70
C GLN A 17 12.61 15.52 -20.19
N GLN A 18 11.84 16.47 -20.73
CA GLN A 18 12.37 17.77 -21.17
C GLN A 18 12.88 18.61 -20.01
N ILE A 19 12.14 18.69 -18.91
CA ILE A 19 12.50 19.50 -17.73
C ILE A 19 13.70 18.90 -17.00
N PHE A 20 13.70 17.59 -16.77
CA PHE A 20 14.71 16.92 -15.96
C PHE A 20 15.94 16.47 -16.76
N ALA A 21 15.92 16.58 -18.10
CA ALA A 21 16.98 16.11 -18.99
C ALA A 21 17.44 14.67 -18.68
N ALA A 22 16.49 13.82 -18.28
CA ALA A 22 16.75 12.47 -17.79
C ALA A 22 15.66 11.50 -18.26
N PRO A 23 15.94 10.18 -18.32
CA PRO A 23 14.93 9.18 -18.60
C PRO A 23 13.82 9.17 -17.55
N VAL A 24 12.57 9.37 -17.98
CA VAL A 24 11.39 9.28 -17.12
C VAL A 24 10.53 8.14 -17.62
N ARG A 25 9.97 7.38 -16.68
CA ARG A 25 9.02 6.29 -16.95
C ARG A 25 7.83 6.39 -16.01
N LEU A 26 6.70 5.86 -16.46
CA LEU A 26 5.50 5.71 -15.65
C LEU A 26 5.69 4.56 -14.64
N GLY A 27 5.41 4.83 -13.37
CA GLY A 27 5.40 3.86 -12.30
C GLY A 27 3.99 3.32 -12.08
N VAL A 28 3.86 2.00 -12.17
CA VAL A 28 2.64 1.26 -11.84
C VAL A 28 2.99 0.13 -10.86
N PRO A 29 2.10 -0.25 -9.95
CA PRO A 29 2.34 -1.40 -9.09
C PRO A 29 2.28 -2.68 -9.93
N ALA A 30 3.31 -3.52 -9.85
CA ALA A 30 3.48 -4.71 -10.70
C ALA A 30 3.81 -5.99 -9.91
N GLU A 31 4.58 -5.87 -8.83
CA GLU A 31 5.05 -7.01 -8.05
C GLU A 31 4.15 -7.29 -6.84
N GLY A 32 3.98 -8.57 -6.48
CA GLY A 32 3.27 -9.00 -5.27
C GLY A 32 1.72 -8.96 -5.34
N LEU A 33 1.13 -8.58 -6.47
CA LEU A 33 -0.33 -8.38 -6.62
C LEU A 33 -0.97 -9.42 -7.57
N GLY A 34 -0.71 -10.69 -7.32
CA GLY A 34 -1.24 -11.81 -8.12
C GLY A 34 -2.78 -11.78 -8.19
N GLY A 35 -3.33 -12.08 -9.38
CA GLY A 35 -4.77 -12.20 -9.61
C GLY A 35 -5.55 -10.88 -9.78
N ILE A 36 -4.97 -9.73 -9.38
CA ILE A 36 -5.60 -8.40 -9.55
C ILE A 36 -4.73 -7.40 -10.32
N ALA A 37 -3.54 -7.81 -10.77
CA ALA A 37 -2.55 -6.96 -11.42
C ALA A 37 -3.17 -6.09 -12.53
N ASP A 38 -4.06 -6.64 -13.37
CA ASP A 38 -4.70 -5.92 -14.48
C ASP A 38 -5.58 -4.74 -14.03
N VAL A 39 -6.17 -4.83 -12.84
CA VAL A 39 -7.03 -3.78 -12.28
C VAL A 39 -6.18 -2.69 -11.61
N VAL A 40 -5.12 -3.12 -10.91
CA VAL A 40 -4.31 -2.23 -10.07
C VAL A 40 -3.09 -1.65 -10.79
N ALA A 41 -2.73 -2.13 -11.99
CA ALA A 41 -1.64 -1.64 -12.83
C ALA A 41 -1.93 -0.24 -13.41
N ARG A 42 -2.21 0.71 -12.53
CA ARG A 42 -2.47 2.12 -12.82
C ARG A 42 -1.70 2.96 -11.80
N PRO A 43 -1.10 4.09 -12.21
CA PRO A 43 -0.27 4.93 -11.33
C PRO A 43 -0.99 5.43 -10.08
N ARG A 44 -2.31 5.61 -10.17
CA ARG A 44 -3.18 6.04 -9.07
C ARG A 44 -3.23 5.06 -7.88
N PHE A 45 -2.91 3.78 -8.10
CA PHE A 45 -2.99 2.74 -7.06
C PHE A 45 -1.66 2.48 -6.35
N THR A 46 -0.58 3.18 -6.72
CA THR A 46 0.78 2.95 -6.19
C THR A 46 0.85 2.97 -4.66
N VAL A 47 0.23 3.96 -4.01
CA VAL A 47 0.27 4.09 -2.54
C VAL A 47 -0.54 2.99 -1.85
N GLY A 48 -1.77 2.76 -2.30
CA GLY A 48 -2.64 1.73 -1.71
C GLY A 48 -2.07 0.33 -1.89
N ALA A 49 -1.55 0.02 -3.07
CA ALA A 49 -0.88 -1.23 -3.37
C ALA A 49 0.37 -1.44 -2.48
N GLY A 50 1.22 -0.42 -2.37
CA GLY A 50 2.42 -0.48 -1.51
C GLY A 50 2.09 -0.70 -0.03
N LEU A 51 1.06 -0.01 0.49
CA LEU A 51 0.62 -0.20 1.87
C LEU A 51 0.04 -1.60 2.12
N ALA A 52 -0.69 -2.15 1.15
CA ALA A 52 -1.22 -3.51 1.25
C ALA A 52 -0.10 -4.56 1.29
N LEU A 53 0.88 -4.45 0.39
CA LEU A 53 2.06 -5.32 0.36
C LEU A 53 2.87 -5.19 1.65
N TRP A 54 3.15 -3.97 2.09
CA TRP A 54 3.87 -3.71 3.34
C TRP A 54 3.14 -4.31 4.56
N GLY A 55 1.82 -4.16 4.61
CA GLY A 55 1.01 -4.75 5.68
C GLY A 55 1.02 -6.28 5.67
N ALA A 56 1.00 -6.88 4.48
CA ALA A 56 1.09 -8.34 4.31
C ALA A 56 2.46 -8.88 4.75
N ASP A 57 3.55 -8.25 4.32
CA ASP A 57 4.93 -8.62 4.73
C ASP A 57 5.10 -8.51 6.24
N ARG A 58 4.68 -7.38 6.82
CA ARG A 58 4.77 -7.15 8.25
C ARG A 58 3.92 -8.14 9.05
N PHE A 59 2.77 -8.56 8.53
CA PHE A 59 1.95 -9.60 9.14
C PHE A 59 2.65 -10.96 9.10
N ALA A 60 3.28 -11.31 7.97
CA ALA A 60 4.05 -12.55 7.84
C ALA A 60 5.24 -12.60 8.81
N GLU A 61 5.94 -11.48 9.01
CA GLU A 61 7.08 -11.40 9.94
C GLU A 61 6.67 -11.45 11.42
N THR A 62 5.60 -10.74 11.80
CA THR A 62 5.31 -10.46 13.21
C THR A 62 4.06 -11.15 13.75
N GLY A 63 3.20 -11.70 12.88
CA GLY A 63 1.85 -12.15 13.21
C GLY A 63 0.93 -11.02 13.72
N ARG A 64 1.37 -9.76 13.68
CA ARG A 64 0.66 -8.60 14.23
C ARG A 64 0.04 -7.78 13.10
N GLY A 65 -1.21 -8.10 12.80
CA GLY A 65 -2.03 -7.32 11.87
C GLY A 65 -2.84 -6.25 12.60
N ALA A 66 -3.63 -5.49 11.84
CA ALA A 66 -4.62 -4.58 12.41
C ALA A 66 -5.61 -5.30 13.35
N SER A 67 -5.97 -6.55 13.01
CA SER A 67 -6.84 -7.41 13.82
C SER A 67 -6.20 -7.84 15.16
N THR A 68 -4.89 -8.08 15.19
CA THR A 68 -4.17 -8.48 16.42
C THR A 68 -4.20 -7.38 17.49
N ARG A 69 -4.20 -6.09 17.10
CA ARG A 69 -4.40 -4.97 18.05
C ARG A 69 -5.79 -4.97 18.66
N ALA A 70 -6.83 -5.18 17.84
CA ALA A 70 -8.21 -5.20 18.33
C ALA A 70 -8.45 -6.36 19.30
N SER A 71 -7.91 -7.55 19.00
CA SER A 71 -7.95 -8.71 19.90
C SER A 71 -7.27 -8.40 21.24
N GLY A 72 -6.09 -7.79 21.25
CA GLY A 72 -5.40 -7.42 22.49
C GLY A 72 -6.18 -6.45 23.39
N ILE A 73 -6.99 -5.56 22.82
CA ILE A 73 -7.85 -4.64 23.58
C ILE A 73 -9.05 -5.38 24.16
N VAL A 74 -9.70 -6.25 23.38
CA VAL A 74 -10.82 -7.08 23.84
C VAL A 74 -10.38 -8.02 24.96
N THR A 75 -9.21 -8.65 24.83
CA THR A 75 -8.65 -9.50 25.88
C THR A 75 -8.39 -8.71 27.16
N ARG A 76 -7.85 -7.49 27.07
CA ARG A 76 -7.62 -6.62 28.24
C ARG A 76 -8.93 -6.22 28.93
N LEU A 77 -9.98 -5.92 28.17
CA LEU A 77 -11.30 -5.60 28.72
C LEU A 77 -11.95 -6.81 29.40
N GLY A 78 -11.80 -8.01 28.82
CA GLY A 78 -12.30 -9.24 29.42
C GLY A 78 -11.59 -9.62 30.72
N VAL A 79 -10.27 -9.40 30.80
CA VAL A 79 -9.49 -9.59 32.04
C VAL A 79 -9.93 -8.61 33.12
N TRP A 80 -10.07 -7.33 32.77
CA TRP A 80 -10.56 -6.31 33.69
C TRP A 80 -11.95 -6.66 34.26
N LEU A 81 -12.90 -7.07 33.40
CA LEU A 81 -14.25 -7.42 33.86
C LEU A 81 -14.25 -8.60 34.83
N LYS A 82 -13.38 -9.60 34.59
CA LYS A 82 -13.21 -10.77 35.46
C LYS A 82 -12.50 -10.46 36.78
N GLU A 83 -11.76 -9.35 36.87
CA GLU A 83 -11.16 -8.88 38.12
C GLU A 83 -12.14 -8.09 38.99
N PHE A 84 -13.17 -7.48 38.39
CA PHE A 84 -14.14 -6.64 39.10
C PHE A 84 -15.46 -7.34 39.48
N PHE A 85 -15.75 -8.51 38.90
CA PHE A 85 -16.92 -9.36 39.21
C PHE A 85 -16.47 -10.78 39.59
#